data_AF-A0A967HFJ1-F1
#
_entry.id   AF-A0A967HFJ1-F1
#
_cell.length_a   1.000
_cell.length_b   1.000
_cell.length_c   1.000
_cell.angle_alpha   90.00
_cell.angle_beta   90.00
_cell.angle_gamma   90.00
#
_symmetry.space_group_name_H-M   'P 1'
#
loop_
_entity.id
_entity.type
_entity.pdbx_description
1 polymer ?
#
loop_
_entity_poly.entity_id
_entity_poly.type
_entity_poly.pdbx_seq_one_letter_code
_entity_poly.pdbx_strand_id
1 'polypeptide(L)' 'PGEDDGKVGVESAWVEGADDFLVVPYGHAFIMRRDQVAEQVLAFLESGAFRPTPDEP' A
#
# COMPACT_ATOMS: atom_id res chain seq x y z
N PRO A 1 -8.85 18.02 3.49
CA PRO A 1 -9.23 16.60 3.30
C PRO A 1 -8.35 16.01 2.20
N GLY A 2 -7.50 15.04 2.57
CA GLY A 2 -6.60 14.32 1.65
C GLY A 2 -7.16 12.96 1.26
N GLU A 3 -6.40 12.20 0.46
CA GLU A 3 -6.75 10.82 0.11
C GLU A 3 -6.77 9.92 1.35
N ASP A 4 -7.75 9.01 1.39
CA ASP A 4 -7.95 8.05 2.47
C ASP A 4 -8.54 6.74 1.97
N ASP A 5 -8.48 5.71 2.81
CA ASP A 5 -9.08 4.39 2.53
C ASP A 5 -10.52 4.26 3.09
N GLY A 6 -11.17 5.36 3.45
CA GLY A 6 -12.44 5.43 4.17
C GLY A 6 -12.33 5.30 5.70
N LYS A 7 -11.12 5.18 6.25
CA LYS A 7 -10.87 5.19 7.72
C LYS A 7 -9.57 5.90 8.10
N VAL A 8 -8.51 5.73 7.31
CA VAL A 8 -7.15 6.22 7.56
C VAL A 8 -6.68 7.04 6.35
N GLY A 9 -6.19 8.24 6.61
CA GLY A 9 -5.61 9.10 5.56
C GLY A 9 -4.22 8.62 5.14
N VAL A 10 -3.89 8.77 3.85
CA VAL A 10 -2.61 8.35 3.26
C VAL A 10 -1.41 8.91 4.04
N GLU A 11 -1.42 10.21 4.34
CA GLU A 11 -0.33 10.87 5.09
C GLU A 11 -0.13 10.28 6.50
N SER A 12 -1.19 9.76 7.12
CA SER A 12 -1.15 9.17 8.48
C SER A 12 -0.80 7.69 8.46
N ALA A 13 -0.84 7.03 7.29
CA ALA A 13 -0.53 5.62 7.14
C ALA A 13 0.98 5.35 7.10
N TRP A 14 1.80 6.37 6.83
CA TRP A 14 3.25 6.27 6.93
C TRP A 14 3.70 6.12 8.39
N VAL A 15 4.64 5.21 8.64
CA VAL A 15 5.20 4.95 9.98
C VAL A 15 6.71 5.21 9.95
N GLU A 16 7.24 5.82 11.02
CA GLU A 16 8.68 6.04 11.17
C GLU A 16 9.44 4.72 11.10
N GLY A 17 10.43 4.64 10.21
CA GLY A 17 11.23 3.45 9.98
C GLY A 17 10.65 2.44 8.97
N ALA A 18 9.55 2.77 8.27
CA ALA A 18 9.10 1.97 7.14
C ALA A 18 10.12 2.01 5.98
N ASP A 19 10.43 0.85 5.41
CA ASP A 19 11.39 0.71 4.31
C ASP A 19 10.81 1.12 2.95
N ASP A 20 9.49 0.95 2.76
CA ASP A 20 8.79 1.30 1.52
C ASP A 20 7.29 1.59 1.78
N PHE A 21 6.62 2.24 0.83
CA PHE A 21 5.20 2.60 0.93
C PHE A 21 4.50 2.58 -0.43
N LEU A 22 3.33 1.93 -0.48
CA LEU A 22 2.52 1.82 -1.68
C LEU A 22 1.07 2.22 -1.38
N VAL A 23 0.56 3.16 -2.18
CA VAL A 23 -0.87 3.48 -2.20
C VAL A 23 -1.58 2.55 -3.17
N VAL A 24 -2.74 2.01 -2.77
CA VAL A 24 -3.57 1.15 -3.61
C VAL A 24 -5.02 1.64 -3.61
N PRO A 25 -5.78 1.47 -4.72
CA PRO A 25 -7.11 2.05 -4.87
C PRO A 25 -8.20 1.19 -4.17
N TYR A 26 -8.01 0.87 -2.89
CA TYR A 26 -8.89 -0.02 -2.12
C TYR A 26 -9.24 0.55 -0.74
N GLY A 27 -10.49 0.38 -0.33
CA GLY A 27 -10.95 0.79 1.00
C GLY A 27 -10.49 -0.13 2.13
N HIS A 28 -10.47 0.43 3.34
CA HIS A 28 -9.90 -0.12 4.56
C HIS A 28 -10.34 -1.55 4.87
N ALA A 29 -11.65 -1.80 4.84
CA ALA A 29 -12.25 -3.01 5.42
C ALA A 29 -11.74 -4.31 4.77
N PHE A 30 -11.33 -4.26 3.50
CA PHE A 30 -10.96 -5.44 2.72
C PHE A 30 -9.68 -5.28 1.90
N ILE A 31 -8.86 -4.26 2.18
CA ILE A 31 -7.58 -4.04 1.50
C ILE A 31 -6.68 -5.29 1.53
N MET A 32 -6.63 -5.98 2.69
CA MET A 32 -5.85 -7.21 2.89
C MET A 32 -6.32 -8.42 2.07
N ARG A 33 -7.53 -8.39 1.49
CA ARG A 33 -8.10 -9.51 0.73
C ARG A 33 -7.93 -9.37 -0.78
N ARG A 34 -7.23 -8.33 -1.23
CA ARG A 34 -7.03 -8.06 -2.65
C ARG A 34 -5.80 -8.83 -3.12
N ASP A 35 -5.95 -9.58 -4.21
CA ASP A 35 -4.85 -10.34 -4.80
C ASP A 35 -3.66 -9.42 -5.11
N GLN A 36 -3.90 -8.23 -5.67
CA GLN A 36 -2.87 -7.22 -5.90
C GLN A 36 -2.11 -6.84 -4.62
N VAL A 37 -2.79 -6.70 -3.48
CA VAL A 37 -2.12 -6.36 -2.21
C VAL A 37 -1.30 -7.54 -1.70
N ALA A 38 -1.81 -8.76 -1.83
CA ALA A 38 -1.07 -9.97 -1.46
C ALA A 38 0.22 -10.13 -2.30
N GLU A 39 0.14 -9.90 -3.61
CA GLU A 39 1.29 -9.95 -4.51
C GLU A 39 2.35 -8.90 -4.16
N GLN A 40 1.93 -7.68 -3.78
CA GLN A 40 2.82 -6.61 -3.35
C GLN A 40 3.51 -6.94 -2.03
N VAL A 41 2.78 -7.51 -1.06
CA VAL A 41 3.37 -7.99 0.20
C VAL A 41 4.40 -9.09 -0.05
N LEU A 42 4.10 -10.06 -0.94
CA LEU A 42 5.07 -11.11 -1.29
C LEU A 42 6.35 -10.51 -1.90
N ALA A 43 6.20 -9.55 -2.82
CA ALA A 43 7.35 -8.89 -3.42
C ALA A 43 8.21 -8.14 -2.38
N PHE A 44 7.57 -7.40 -1.48
CA PHE A 44 8.27 -6.70 -0.40
C PHE A 44 9.03 -7.68 0.50
N LEU A 45 8.44 -8.83 0.85
CA LEU A 45 9.11 -9.84 1.66
C LEU A 45 10.30 -10.49 0.95
N GLU A 46 10.27 -10.58 -0.39
CA GLU A 46 11.35 -11.17 -1.19
C GLU A 46 12.49 -10.18 -1.46
N SER A 47 12.19 -8.90 -1.68
CA SER A 47 13.16 -7.91 -2.18
C SER A 47 13.43 -6.73 -1.25
N GLY A 48 12.58 -6.54 -0.23
CA GLY A 48 12.57 -5.34 0.62
C GLY A 48 11.84 -4.12 0.01
N ALA A 49 11.18 -4.27 -1.14
CA ALA A 49 10.45 -3.18 -1.81
C ALA A 49 9.20 -3.69 -2.53
N PHE A 50 8.17 -2.85 -2.62
CA PHE A 50 6.99 -3.10 -3.44
C PHE A 50 7.35 -3.07 -4.94
N ARG A 51 6.54 -3.74 -5.77
CA ARG A 51 6.71 -3.71 -7.23
C ARG A 51 6.17 -2.39 -7.78
N PRO A 52 6.84 -1.80 -8.79
CA PRO A 52 6.30 -0.65 -9.51
C PRO A 52 4.90 -0.99 -10.01
N THR A 53 3.94 -0.12 -9.70
CA THR A 53 2.59 -0.26 -10.27
C THR A 53 2.54 0.46 -11.62
N PRO A 54 1.73 -0.02 -12.58
CA PRO A 54 1.68 0.57 -13.93
C PRO A 54 1.28 2.05 -13.98
N ASP A 55 0.76 2.59 -12.87
CA ASP A 55 0.32 3.98 -12.72
C ASP A 55 1.37 4.89 -12.06
N GLU A 56 2.59 4.40 -11.82
CA GLU A 56 3.74 5.23 -11.46
C GLU A 56 4.57 5.55 -12.72
N PRO A 57 4.85 6.84 -13.04
CA PRO A 57 5.79 7.20 -14.08
C PRO A 57 7.24 6.78 -13.77
#